data_AF-A0A963EVP5-F1
#
_entry.id   AF-A0A963EVP5-F1
#
_cell.length_a   1.000
_cell.length_b   1.000
_cell.length_c   1.000
_cell.angle_alpha   90.00
_cell.angle_beta   90.00
_cell.angle_gamma   90.00
#
_symmetry.space_group_name_H-M   'P 1'
#
loop_
_entity.id
_entity.type
_entity.pdbx_description
1 polymer ?
#
loop_
_entity_poly.entity_id
_entity_poly.type
_entity_poly.pdbx_seq_one_letter_code
_entity_poly.pdbx_strand_id
1 'polypeptide(L)'
;MRFATQTTSEEYVARKLWRCATLNHCPWHPGGGCGFCRHGTYQRIKPSGTLIPRWYCPRIRRTVSALPDCLAAHYSGTLQALEALVRSVEQAPSLAAAAEHLRTDIELPGA
;
A
#
# COMPACT_ATOMS: atom_id res chain seq x y z
N MET A 1 -2.96 -6.22 -7.80
CA MET A 1 -2.26 -7.51 -7.64
C MET A 1 -1.09 -7.25 -6.72
N ARG A 2 -0.89 -8.13 -5.75
CA ARG A 2 0.15 -8.04 -4.73
C ARG A 2 1.35 -8.86 -5.18
N PHE A 3 2.56 -8.31 -5.07
CA PHE A 3 3.80 -8.96 -5.54
C PHE A 3 4.75 -9.15 -4.37
N ALA A 4 5.13 -10.41 -4.11
CA ALA A 4 6.16 -10.74 -3.15
C ALA A 4 7.46 -10.00 -3.51
N THR A 5 7.88 -9.11 -2.62
CA THR A 5 9.09 -8.31 -2.78
C THR A 5 9.92 -8.40 -1.51
N GLN A 6 11.17 -8.84 -1.61
CA GLN A 6 12.14 -8.82 -0.52
C GLN A 6 12.80 -7.42 -0.44
N THR A 7 12.02 -6.39 -0.16
CA THR A 7 12.48 -5.00 -0.06
C THR A 7 11.71 -4.29 1.04
N THR A 8 12.31 -3.28 1.66
CA THR A 8 11.58 -2.39 2.58
C THR A 8 10.88 -1.27 1.80
N SER A 9 9.99 -0.53 2.47
CA SER A 9 9.32 0.62 1.87
C SER A 9 10.30 1.77 1.58
N GLU A 10 11.31 1.91 2.43
CA GLU A 10 12.40 2.87 2.36
C GLU A 10 13.29 2.58 1.15
N GLU A 11 13.69 1.32 0.98
CA GLU A 11 14.49 0.90 -0.18
C GLU A 11 13.71 1.06 -1.49
N TYR A 12 12.41 0.72 -1.47
CA TYR A 12 11.53 0.92 -2.63
C TYR A 12 11.54 2.37 -3.12
N VAL A 13 11.44 3.32 -2.17
CA VAL A 13 11.45 4.75 -2.47
C VAL A 13 12.84 5.24 -2.88
N ALA A 14 13.87 4.92 -2.10
CA ALA A 14 15.23 5.38 -2.33
C ALA A 14 15.75 4.94 -3.71
N ARG A 15 15.48 3.69 -4.10
CA ARG A 15 15.92 3.11 -5.38
C ARG A 15 14.92 3.34 -6.51
N LYS A 16 13.79 3.98 -6.25
CA LYS A 16 12.72 4.24 -7.22
C LYS A 16 12.27 2.97 -7.94
N LEU A 17 12.06 1.88 -7.20
CA LEU A 17 11.85 0.54 -7.76
C LEU A 17 10.61 0.43 -8.66
N TRP A 18 9.66 1.36 -8.57
CA TRP A 18 8.57 1.48 -9.53
C TRP A 18 9.05 1.60 -10.98
N ARG A 19 10.23 2.19 -11.24
CA ARG A 19 10.82 2.30 -12.58
C ARG A 19 11.17 0.94 -13.17
N CYS A 20 11.57 -0.01 -12.32
CA CYS A 20 12.01 -1.35 -12.72
C CYS A 20 10.88 -2.38 -12.73
N ALA A 21 9.70 -2.06 -12.19
CA ALA A 21 8.57 -2.98 -12.16
C ALA A 21 8.10 -3.33 -13.57
N THR A 22 7.92 -4.63 -13.84
CA THR A 22 7.43 -5.18 -15.10
C THR A 22 6.19 -6.04 -14.86
N LEU A 23 5.23 -6.00 -15.79
CA LEU A 23 4.12 -6.94 -15.88
C LEU A 23 4.04 -7.42 -17.33
N ASN A 24 4.46 -8.66 -17.57
CA ASN A 24 4.57 -9.21 -18.93
C ASN A 24 3.23 -9.69 -19.50
N HIS A 25 2.27 -10.00 -18.62
CA HIS A 25 0.98 -10.55 -19.02
C HIS A 25 -0.16 -9.73 -18.44
N CYS A 26 -1.19 -9.56 -19.26
CA CYS A 26 -2.46 -9.02 -18.83
C CYS A 26 -3.13 -10.05 -17.89
N PRO A 27 -3.51 -9.67 -16.65
CA PRO A 27 -4.10 -10.61 -15.70
C PRO A 27 -5.47 -11.14 -16.15
N TRP A 28 -6.08 -10.50 -17.15
CA TRP A 28 -7.37 -10.88 -17.71
C TRP A 28 -7.27 -11.56 -19.07
N HIS A 29 -6.14 -11.44 -19.76
CA HIS A 29 -5.89 -12.09 -21.06
C HIS A 29 -4.49 -12.70 -21.04
N PRO A 30 -4.30 -13.87 -20.39
CA PRO A 30 -2.99 -14.51 -20.26
C PRO A 30 -2.33 -14.81 -21.61
N GLY A 31 -3.14 -15.14 -22.62
CA GLY A 31 -2.68 -15.37 -24.01
C GLY A 31 -2.25 -14.11 -24.77
N GLY A 32 -2.31 -12.92 -24.17
CA GLY A 32 -1.86 -11.68 -24.80
C GLY A 32 -2.84 -11.11 -25.83
N GLY A 33 -2.32 -10.34 -26.80
CA GLY A 33 -3.10 -9.73 -27.90
C GLY A 33 -4.04 -8.59 -27.51
N CYS A 34 -4.14 -8.26 -26.22
CA CYS A 34 -5.09 -7.28 -25.71
C CYS A 34 -4.54 -5.84 -25.62
N GLY A 35 -3.33 -5.57 -26.14
CA GLY A 35 -2.71 -4.24 -26.08
C GLY A 35 -2.28 -3.79 -24.68
N PHE A 36 -2.04 -4.74 -23.75
CA PHE A 36 -1.67 -4.43 -22.37
C PHE A 36 -0.36 -3.64 -22.32
N CYS A 37 -0.39 -2.48 -21.67
CA CYS A 37 0.73 -1.55 -21.68
C CYS A 37 0.89 -0.83 -20.35
N ARG A 38 2.08 -0.26 -20.13
CA ARG A 38 2.36 0.58 -18.98
C ARG A 38 1.56 1.89 -19.06
N HIS A 39 0.99 2.32 -17.94
CA HIS A 39 0.03 3.42 -17.85
C HIS A 39 0.39 4.39 -16.70
N GLY A 40 1.66 4.82 -16.68
CA GLY A 40 2.20 5.76 -15.71
C GLY A 40 2.22 5.23 -14.28
N THR A 41 2.11 6.15 -13.33
CA THR A 41 2.17 5.89 -11.89
C THR A 41 1.11 6.69 -11.12
N TYR A 42 0.80 6.30 -9.89
CA TYR A 42 0.09 7.16 -8.92
C TYR A 42 0.90 7.29 -7.62
N GLN A 43 0.69 8.38 -6.89
CA GLN A 43 1.37 8.65 -5.61
C GLN A 43 0.65 7.99 -4.43
N ARG A 44 1.42 7.54 -3.44
CA ARG A 44 0.89 7.23 -2.10
C ARG A 44 1.28 8.31 -1.11
N ILE A 45 0.44 8.46 -0.08
CA ILE A 45 0.64 9.45 1.00
C ILE A 45 1.89 9.11 1.82
N LYS A 46 2.10 7.82 2.13
CA LYS A 46 3.27 7.34 2.88
C LYS A 46 3.83 6.05 2.26
N PRO A 47 5.16 5.86 2.29
CA PRO A 47 6.19 6.88 2.57
C PRO A 47 6.18 8.02 1.53
N SER A 48 6.69 9.21 1.89
CA SER A 48 6.74 10.35 0.94
C SER A 48 7.57 10.00 -0.30
N GLY A 49 7.15 10.50 -1.47
CA GLY A 49 7.81 10.19 -2.75
C GLY A 49 7.49 8.82 -3.32
N THR A 50 6.60 8.04 -2.69
CA THR A 50 6.17 6.73 -3.19
C THR A 50 5.33 6.86 -4.45
N LEU A 51 5.77 6.21 -5.53
CA LEU A 51 5.01 6.04 -6.76
C LEU A 51 4.73 4.57 -7.02
N ILE A 52 3.51 4.24 -7.43
CA ILE A 52 3.10 2.89 -7.77
C ILE A 52 2.83 2.81 -9.27
N PRO A 53 3.51 1.91 -10.01
CA PRO A 53 3.35 1.78 -11.45
C PRO A 53 2.03 1.08 -11.80
N ARG A 54 1.44 1.53 -12.91
CA ARG A 54 0.16 1.06 -13.42
C ARG A 54 0.30 0.50 -14.82
N TRP A 55 -0.60 -0.42 -15.16
CA TRP A 55 -0.78 -0.97 -16.49
C TRP A 55 -2.24 -0.92 -16.87
N TYR A 56 -2.51 -0.71 -18.15
CA TYR A 56 -3.84 -0.60 -18.70
C TYR A 56 -4.08 -1.70 -19.71
N CYS A 57 -5.25 -2.33 -19.65
CA CYS A 57 -5.73 -3.22 -20.69
C CYS A 57 -6.85 -2.53 -21.48
N PRO A 58 -6.64 -2.16 -22.75
CA PRO A 58 -7.65 -1.44 -23.53
C PRO A 58 -8.90 -2.28 -23.83
N ARG A 59 -8.76 -3.61 -23.98
CA ARG A 59 -9.91 -4.48 -24.33
C ARG A 59 -11.03 -4.50 -23.28
N ILE A 60 -10.63 -4.47 -22.01
CA ILE A 60 -11.52 -4.50 -20.84
C ILE A 60 -11.59 -3.15 -20.14
N ARG A 61 -10.81 -2.17 -20.63
CA ARG A 61 -10.76 -0.79 -20.16
C ARG A 61 -10.52 -0.69 -18.64
N ARG A 62 -9.59 -1.51 -18.14
CA ARG A 62 -9.25 -1.57 -16.71
C ARG A 62 -7.76 -1.40 -16.48
N THR A 63 -7.43 -0.83 -15.33
CA THR A 63 -6.06 -0.60 -14.89
C THR A 63 -5.73 -1.56 -13.75
N VAL A 64 -4.52 -2.13 -13.79
CA VAL A 64 -3.91 -2.81 -12.64
C VAL A 64 -2.70 -2.04 -12.16
N SER A 65 -2.43 -2.13 -10.87
CA SER A 65 -1.23 -1.56 -10.26
C SER A 65 -0.36 -2.68 -9.70
N ALA A 66 0.97 -2.55 -9.85
CA ALA A 66 1.93 -3.44 -9.21
C ALA A 66 2.32 -2.86 -7.85
N LEU A 67 1.54 -3.22 -6.82
CA LEU A 67 1.79 -2.81 -5.44
C LEU A 67 2.77 -3.81 -4.81
N PRO A 68 3.97 -3.37 -4.38
CA PRO A 68 4.90 -4.26 -3.68
C PRO A 68 4.36 -4.62 -2.29
N ASP A 69 4.75 -5.77 -1.79
CA ASP A 69 4.32 -6.28 -0.49
C ASP A 69 4.62 -5.35 0.67
N CYS A 70 5.78 -4.68 0.63
CA CYS A 70 6.19 -3.72 1.65
C CYS A 70 5.28 -2.47 1.73
N LEU A 71 4.41 -2.25 0.74
CA LEU A 71 3.43 -1.16 0.70
C LEU A 71 1.98 -1.68 0.69
N ALA A 72 1.77 -2.98 0.89
CA ALA A 72 0.46 -3.61 0.89
C ALA A 72 -0.21 -3.64 2.27
N ALA A 73 0.44 -3.12 3.31
CA ALA A 73 -0.14 -3.00 4.64
C ALA A 73 -1.37 -2.07 4.62
N HIS A 74 -2.45 -2.47 5.29
CA HIS A 74 -3.65 -1.66 5.46
C HIS A 74 -3.48 -0.56 6.52
N TYR A 75 -2.38 -0.58 7.27
CA TYR A 75 -2.08 0.38 8.32
C TYR A 75 -1.13 1.46 7.80
N SER A 76 -1.49 2.73 8.00
CA SER A 76 -0.62 3.86 7.69
C SER A 76 0.31 4.17 8.86
N GLY A 77 1.60 4.37 8.60
CA GLY A 77 2.57 4.68 9.65
C GLY A 77 3.88 3.95 9.45
N THR A 78 4.74 3.98 10.46
CA THR A 78 5.96 3.18 10.49
C THR A 78 5.71 1.90 11.30
N LEU A 79 6.49 0.85 11.03
CA LEU A 79 6.47 -0.36 11.84
C LEU A 79 6.75 -0.06 13.31
N GLN A 80 7.74 0.79 13.58
CA GLN A 80 8.09 1.21 14.94
C GLN A 80 6.92 1.87 15.69
N ALA A 81 6.15 2.73 15.01
CA ALA A 81 4.98 3.36 15.63
C ALA A 81 3.88 2.32 15.95
N LEU A 82 3.69 1.34 15.06
CA LEU A 82 2.76 0.24 15.28
C LEU A 82 3.20 -0.64 16.46
N GLU A 83 4.48 -0.99 16.55
CA GLU A 83 5.03 -1.79 17.65
C GLU A 83 4.94 -1.06 18.99
N ALA A 84 5.18 0.26 19.01
CA ALA A 84 4.99 1.08 20.20
C ALA A 84 3.51 1.12 20.63
N LEU A 85 2.58 1.24 19.67
CA LEU A 85 1.15 1.18 19.92
C LEU A 85 0.74 -0.17 20.52
N VAL A 86 1.18 -1.28 19.91
CA VAL A 86 0.89 -2.64 20.42
C VAL A 86 1.41 -2.80 21.85
N ARG A 87 2.66 -2.39 22.11
CA ARG A 87 3.24 -2.44 23.46
C ARG A 87 2.41 -1.64 24.47
N SER A 88 1.93 -0.44 24.09
CA SER A 88 1.10 0.39 24.98
C SER A 88 -0.23 -0.27 25.32
N VAL A 89 -0.84 -1.01 24.38
CA VAL A 89 -2.08 -1.76 24.60
C VAL A 89 -1.82 -2.97 25.50
N GLU A 90 -0.75 -3.72 25.24
CA GLU A 90 -0.38 -4.91 26.03
C GLU A 90 -0.01 -4.58 27.47
N GLN A 91 0.54 -3.38 27.72
CA GLN A 91 0.92 -2.91 29.06
C GLN A 91 -0.21 -2.20 29.81
N ALA A 92 -1.36 -1.96 29.17
CA ALA A 92 -2.49 -1.31 29.81
C ALA A 92 -3.16 -2.24 30.82
N PRO A 93 -3.73 -1.71 31.92
CA PRO A 93 -4.40 -2.53 32.94
C PRO A 93 -5.70 -3.18 32.42
N SER A 94 -6.26 -2.68 31.31
CA SER A 94 -7.37 -3.28 30.59
C SER A 94 -7.47 -2.71 29.17
N LEU A 95 -8.20 -3.40 28.29
CA LEU A 95 -8.53 -2.86 26.96
C LEU A 95 -9.34 -1.56 27.03
N ALA A 96 -10.20 -1.40 28.04
CA ALA A 96 -10.97 -0.18 28.23
C ALA A 96 -10.03 1.01 28.56
N ALA A 97 -9.06 0.81 29.43
CA ALA A 97 -8.06 1.83 29.77
C ALA A 97 -7.18 2.21 28.56
N ALA A 98 -6.80 1.22 27.73
CA ALA A 98 -6.08 1.48 26.48
C ALA A 98 -6.95 2.27 25.48
N ALA A 99 -8.23 1.90 25.35
CA ALA A 99 -9.16 2.55 24.43
C ALA A 99 -9.38 4.03 24.77
N GLU A 100 -9.48 4.37 26.07
CA GLU A 100 -9.64 5.76 26.53
C GLU A 100 -8.54 6.69 25.99
N HIS A 101 -7.31 6.19 25.84
CA HIS A 101 -6.16 7.00 25.41
C HIS A 101 -5.86 6.91 23.90
N LEU A 102 -6.21 5.79 23.26
CA LEU A 102 -5.78 5.48 21.89
C LEU A 102 -6.91 5.62 20.86
N ARG A 103 -8.16 5.63 21.30
CA ARG A 103 -9.30 5.82 20.40
C ARG A 103 -9.22 7.22 19.81
N THR A 104 -9.33 7.32 18.49
CA THR A 104 -9.54 8.62 17.85
C THR A 104 -10.88 9.17 18.29
N ASP A 105 -10.89 10.41 18.81
CA ASP A 105 -12.14 11.12 19.02
C ASP A 105 -12.79 11.36 17.66
N ILE A 106 -13.96 10.76 17.50
CA ILE A 106 -14.81 10.94 16.32
C ILE A 106 -15.98 11.78 16.80
N GLU A 107 -16.02 13.03 16.35
CA GLU A 107 -17.21 13.86 16.51
C GLU A 107 -18.36 13.25 15.70
N LEU A 108 -19.56 13.27 16.30
CA LEU A 108 -20.76 12.91 15.56
C LEU A 108 -21.01 13.99 14.50
N PRO A 109 -21.48 13.63 13.29
CA PRO A 109 -21.83 14.64 12.30
C PRO A 109 -22.85 15.63 12.86
N GLY A 110 -22.49 16.91 12.96
CA GLY A 110 -23.35 18.00 13.44
C GLY A 110 -23.11 18.48 14.88
N ALA A 111 -22.01 18.08 15.52
CA ALA A 111 -21.51 18.73 16.75
C ALA A 111 -20.86 20.10 16.46
#